data_AF-A0A4V1XB95-F1
#
_entry.id   AF-A0A4V1XB95-F1
#
_cell.length_a   1.000
_cell.length_b   1.000
_cell.length_c   1.000
_cell.angle_alpha   90.00
_cell.angle_beta   90.00
_cell.angle_gamma   90.00
#
_symmetry.space_group_name_H-M   'P 1'
#
loop_
_entity.id
_entity.type
_entity.pdbx_description
1 polymer ?
#
loop_
_entity_poly.entity_id
_entity_poly.type
_entity_poly.pdbx_seq_one_letter_code
_entity_poly.pdbx_strand_id
1 'polypeptide(L)'
;METVALRPKQNPITLSRHFMVPFGRNEDFVGRESILQQLLLRILPNANKDDRQRTAVEGLGGAGKTQVALEAAYRVRDEHPACSVF
;
A
#
# COMPACT_ATOMS: atom_id res chain seq x y z
N MET A 1 -2.58 -43.11 -34.98
CA MET A 1 -1.41 -42.55 -34.28
C MET A 1 -1.79 -41.13 -33.86
N GLU A 2 -2.52 -41.02 -32.75
CA GLU A 2 -2.86 -39.73 -32.16
C GLU A 2 -1.90 -39.42 -31.03
N THR A 3 -1.42 -38.19 -30.95
CA THR A 3 -1.36 -37.45 -29.67
C THR A 3 -1.24 -35.96 -29.94
N VAL A 4 -2.35 -35.25 -29.72
CA VAL A 4 -2.37 -33.78 -29.60
C VAL A 4 -1.73 -33.42 -28.26
N ALA A 5 -0.57 -32.75 -28.30
CA ALA A 5 0.05 -32.19 -27.12
C ALA A 5 -0.78 -31.02 -26.59
N LEU A 6 -1.54 -31.25 -25.51
CA LEU A 6 -2.18 -30.18 -24.74
C LEU A 6 -1.08 -29.33 -24.09
N ARG A 7 -0.86 -28.12 -24.63
CA ARG A 7 -0.04 -27.10 -23.94
C ARG A 7 -0.81 -26.67 -22.69
N PRO A 8 -0.22 -26.70 -21.49
CA PRO A 8 -0.88 -26.13 -20.32
C PRO A 8 -1.08 -24.64 -20.56
N LYS A 9 -2.32 -24.17 -20.46
CA LYS A 9 -2.61 -22.73 -20.31
C LYS A 9 -1.91 -22.28 -19.03
N GLN A 10 -0.85 -21.48 -19.13
CA GLN A 10 -0.38 -20.73 -17.98
C GLN A 10 -1.54 -19.87 -17.49
N ASN A 11 -2.14 -20.25 -16.35
CA ASN A 11 -2.99 -19.34 -15.60
C ASN A 11 -2.10 -18.15 -15.21
N PRO A 12 -2.48 -16.89 -15.53
CA PRO A 12 -1.79 -15.76 -14.94
C PRO A 12 -1.93 -15.94 -13.43
N ILE A 13 -0.80 -15.99 -12.71
CA ILE A 13 -0.80 -15.95 -11.26
C ILE A 13 -1.54 -14.66 -10.89
N THR A 14 -2.79 -14.77 -10.44
CA THR A 14 -3.51 -13.63 -9.90
C THR A 14 -2.79 -13.25 -8.63
N LEU A 15 -1.99 -12.17 -8.66
CA LEU A 15 -1.35 -11.64 -7.47
C LEU A 15 -2.49 -11.18 -6.54
N SER A 16 -2.81 -11.98 -5.52
CA SER A 16 -3.84 -11.61 -4.55
C SER A 16 -3.31 -10.45 -3.72
N ARG A 17 -3.86 -9.27 -3.95
CA ARG A 17 -3.62 -8.12 -3.11
C ARG A 17 -4.35 -8.28 -1.78
N HIS A 18 -3.65 -7.97 -0.70
CA HIS A 18 -4.25 -7.95 0.64
C HIS A 18 -4.35 -6.52 1.18
N PHE A 19 -5.42 -6.24 1.92
CA PHE A 19 -5.55 -5.04 2.74
C PHE A 19 -5.88 -5.49 4.17
N MET A 20 -4.87 -5.51 5.04
CA MET A 20 -4.96 -6.05 6.40
C MET A 20 -4.78 -4.94 7.45
N VAL A 21 -5.50 -3.83 7.29
CA VAL A 21 -5.47 -2.73 8.24
C VAL A 21 -6.70 -2.86 9.16
N PRO A 22 -6.54 -3.15 10.46
CA PRO A 22 -7.65 -3.48 11.37
C PRO A 22 -8.45 -2.24 11.83
N PHE A 23 -8.32 -1.11 11.13
CA PHE A 23 -8.96 0.16 11.46
C PHE A 23 -9.61 0.76 10.23
N GLY A 24 -10.84 1.28 10.39
CA GLY A 24 -11.57 1.98 9.34
C GLY A 24 -10.91 3.31 8.95
N ARG A 25 -11.12 3.78 7.73
CA ARG A 25 -10.68 5.12 7.32
C ARG A 25 -11.46 6.17 8.12
N ASN A 26 -10.78 7.22 8.52
CA ASN A 26 -11.43 8.38 9.10
C ASN A 26 -11.90 9.31 7.96
N GLU A 27 -13.20 9.33 7.68
CA GLU A 27 -13.77 10.17 6.60
C GLU A 27 -13.68 11.67 6.91
N ASP A 28 -13.56 12.04 8.19
CA ASP A 28 -13.38 13.42 8.66
C ASP A 28 -11.89 13.82 8.77
N PHE A 29 -10.97 13.04 8.18
CA PHE A 29 -9.54 13.39 8.19
C PHE A 29 -9.31 14.67 7.38
N VAL A 30 -8.71 15.68 8.02
CA VAL A 30 -8.42 16.98 7.40
C VAL A 30 -6.98 17.44 7.67
N GLY A 31 -6.47 18.27 6.75
CA GLY A 31 -5.15 18.89 6.86
C GLY A 31 -3.99 17.89 6.74
N ARG A 32 -2.78 18.32 7.13
CA ARG A 32 -1.53 17.53 7.11
C ARG A 32 -1.10 17.00 5.73
N GLU A 33 -1.61 17.58 4.66
CA GLU A 33 -1.32 17.14 3.28
C GLU A 33 0.18 17.14 2.97
N SER A 34 0.93 18.13 3.46
CA SER A 34 2.38 18.19 3.29
C SER A 34 3.11 17.00 3.95
N ILE A 35 2.67 16.57 5.13
CA ILE A 35 3.22 15.41 5.83
C ILE A 35 2.84 14.12 5.09
N LEU A 36 1.59 14.01 4.64
CA LEU A 36 1.12 12.86 3.87
C LEU A 36 1.89 12.72 2.56
N GLN A 37 2.08 13.81 1.82
CA GLN A 37 2.84 13.82 0.58
C GLN A 37 4.28 13.35 0.82
N GLN A 38 4.95 13.87 1.85
CA GLN A 38 6.31 13.43 2.20
C GLN A 38 6.37 11.96 2.59
N LEU A 39 5.37 11.47 3.32
CA LEU A 39 5.28 10.06 3.71
C LEU A 39 5.09 9.16 2.49
N LEU A 40 4.12 9.49 1.62
CA LEU A 40 3.81 8.73 0.40
C LEU A 40 5.03 8.66 -0.53
N LEU A 41 5.76 9.76 -0.72
CA LEU A 41 6.99 9.77 -1.52
C LEU A 41 8.06 8.80 -1.02
N ARG A 42 8.02 8.40 0.26
CA ARG A 42 8.98 7.46 0.86
C ARG A 42 8.47 6.02 0.89
N ILE A 43 7.17 5.80 1.10
CA ILE A 43 6.64 4.45 1.32
C ILE A 43 6.12 3.78 0.05
N LEU A 44 5.91 4.53 -1.03
CA LEU A 44 5.42 3.95 -2.28
C LEU A 44 6.45 3.00 -2.89
N PRO A 45 6.03 1.91 -3.56
CA PRO A 45 6.95 0.90 -4.10
C PRO A 45 7.94 1.43 -5.14
N ASN A 46 7.63 2.57 -5.76
CA ASN A 46 8.50 3.24 -6.72
C ASN A 46 9.52 4.20 -6.08
N ALA A 47 9.47 4.41 -4.76
CA ALA A 47 10.34 5.35 -4.06
C ALA A 47 11.83 4.93 -4.10
N ASN A 48 12.11 3.63 -3.98
CA ASN A 48 13.41 3.04 -4.28
C ASN A 48 13.21 1.57 -4.65
N LYS A 49 13.56 1.19 -5.89
CA LYS A 49 13.36 -0.18 -6.39
C LYS A 49 14.33 -1.20 -5.80
N ASP A 50 15.45 -0.72 -5.26
CA ASP A 50 16.56 -1.57 -4.81
C ASP A 50 16.68 -1.66 -3.28
N ASP A 51 15.77 -0.99 -2.54
CA ASP A 51 15.83 -0.93 -1.08
C ASP A 51 14.46 -1.09 -0.40
N ARG A 52 14.46 -1.69 0.79
CA ARG A 52 13.26 -1.83 1.61
C ARG A 52 13.09 -0.58 2.47
N GLN A 53 12.33 0.37 1.95
CA GLN A 53 12.00 1.64 2.61
C GLN A 53 11.48 1.43 4.05
N ARG A 54 12.15 2.06 5.02
CA ARG A 54 11.71 2.13 6.42
C ARG A 54 11.48 3.58 6.79
N THR A 55 10.23 3.95 7.03
CA THR A 55 9.86 5.31 7.44
C THR A 55 9.21 5.27 8.82
N ALA A 56 9.68 6.13 9.73
CA ALA A 56 9.07 6.35 11.03
C ALA A 56 8.25 7.65 11.01
N VAL A 57 7.07 7.62 11.63
CA VAL A 57 6.26 8.81 11.90
C VAL A 57 6.42 9.13 13.38
N GLU A 58 7.12 10.22 13.70
CA GLU A 58 7.38 10.66 15.07
C GLU A 58 6.64 11.94 15.44
N GLY A 59 6.57 12.25 16.74
CA GLY A 59 5.89 13.44 17.25
C GLY A 59 5.23 13.22 18.61
N LEU A 60 4.76 14.32 19.21
CA LEU A 60 4.16 14.35 20.54
C LEU A 60 2.93 13.44 20.69
N GLY A 61 2.58 13.12 21.94
CA GLY A 61 1.33 12.45 22.29
C GLY A 61 0.12 13.24 21.76
N GLY A 62 -0.88 12.55 21.21
CA GLY A 62 -2.09 13.19 20.66
C GLY A 62 -1.93 13.90 19.31
N ALA A 63 -0.73 13.97 18.73
CA ALA A 63 -0.50 14.69 17.45
C ALA A 63 -1.20 14.08 16.21
N GLY A 64 -1.80 12.88 16.34
CA GLY A 64 -2.52 12.22 15.25
C GLY A 64 -1.67 11.32 14.36
N LYS A 65 -0.49 10.86 14.82
CA LYS A 65 0.42 9.98 14.04
C LYS A 65 -0.27 8.75 13.46
N THR A 66 -1.06 8.05 14.27
CA THR A 66 -1.83 6.89 13.83
C THR A 66 -2.83 7.25 12.73
N GLN A 67 -3.47 8.42 12.82
CA GLN A 67 -4.41 8.88 11.79
C GLN A 67 -3.69 9.21 10.48
N VAL A 68 -2.49 9.79 10.53
CA VAL A 68 -1.64 10.02 9.34
C VAL A 68 -1.23 8.70 8.69
N ALA A 69 -0.77 7.72 9.49
CA ALA A 69 -0.40 6.40 8.99
C ALA A 69 -1.59 5.67 8.35
N LEU A 70 -2.77 5.77 8.97
CA LEU A 70 -3.99 5.16 8.49
C LEU A 70 -4.43 5.78 7.16
N GLU A 71 -4.48 7.11 7.09
CA GLU A 71 -4.83 7.82 5.85
C GLU A 71 -3.85 7.49 4.72
N ALA A 72 -2.54 7.41 5.01
CA ALA A 72 -1.55 6.96 4.03
C ALA A 72 -1.82 5.52 3.54
N ALA A 73 -2.15 4.59 4.44
CA ALA A 73 -2.49 3.22 4.08
C ALA A 73 -3.71 3.15 3.14
N TYR A 74 -4.75 3.95 3.40
CA TYR A 74 -5.92 4.04 2.55
C TYR A 74 -5.61 4.70 1.18
N ARG A 75 -4.75 5.73 1.13
CA ARG A 75 -4.33 6.31 -0.15
C ARG A 75 -3.46 5.37 -0.99
N VAL A 76 -2.53 4.64 -0.38
CA VAL A 76 -1.79 3.56 -1.06
C VAL A 76 -2.76 2.49 -1.57
N ARG A 77 -3.80 2.18 -0.78
CA ARG A 77 -4.83 1.24 -1.21
C ARG A 77 -5.51 1.71 -2.50
N ASP A 78 -5.95 2.95 -2.52
CA ASP A 78 -6.78 3.51 -3.58
C ASP A 78 -5.95 3.82 -4.85
N GLU A 79 -4.74 4.36 -4.70
CA GLU A 79 -3.87 4.80 -5.81
C GLU A 79 -3.02 3.69 -6.42
N HIS A 80 -2.64 2.68 -5.62
CA HIS A 80 -1.74 1.61 -6.05
C HIS A 80 -2.42 0.25 -5.90
N PRO A 81 -3.42 -0.09 -6.75
CA PRO A 81 -4.26 -1.26 -6.60
C PRO A 81 -3.55 -2.61 -6.73
N ALA A 82 -2.28 -2.62 -7.11
CA ALA A 82 -1.43 -3.80 -7.14
C ALA A 82 -0.69 -4.06 -5.81
N CYS A 83 -0.67 -3.10 -4.87
CA CYS A 83 0.13 -3.19 -3.64
C CYS A 83 -0.65 -3.78 -2.48
N SER A 84 -0.12 -4.84 -1.86
CA SER A 84 -0.62 -5.29 -0.56
C SER A 84 -0.27 -4.28 0.54
N VAL A 85 -1.23 -3.99 1.42
CA VAL A 85 -1.10 -3.07 2.56
C VAL A 85 -1.50 -3.83 3.82
N PHE A 86 -0.71 -3.75 4.89
CA PHE A 86 -0.88 -4.51 6.12
C PHE A 86 -0.21 -3.81 7.30
#